data_AF-A0A7W2SRI3-F1
#
_entry.id   AF-A0A7W2SRI3-F1
#
_cell.length_a   1.000
_cell.length_b   1.000
_cell.length_c   1.000
_cell.angle_alpha   90.00
_cell.angle_beta   90.00
_cell.angle_gamma   90.00
#
_symmetry.space_group_name_H-M   'P 1'
#
loop_
_entity.id
_entity.type
_entity.pdbx_description
1 polymer ?
#
loop_
_entity_poly.entity_id
_entity_poly.type
_entity_poly.pdbx_seq_one_letter_code
_entity_poly.pdbx_strand_id
1 'polypeptide(L)'
;ATASANVSTKAISISGITASNKTYDANTDAVLDVSGAAGWIAGDVVTVASTGTFDTKHAGTGKTVNLSATSYGGADNTNYSIT
;
A
#
# COMPACT_ATOMS: atom_id res chain seq x y z
N ALA A 1 15.21 38.14 -15.16
CA ALA A 1 16.30 37.15 -14.96
C ALA A 1 15.69 35.90 -14.31
N THR A 2 16.19 34.71 -14.63
CA THR A 2 15.75 33.43 -14.05
C THR A 2 16.98 32.60 -13.64
N ALA A 3 16.79 31.71 -12.66
CA ALA A 3 17.80 30.75 -12.18
C ALA A 3 17.15 29.36 -12.08
N SER A 4 17.94 28.29 -12.20
CA SER A 4 17.47 26.91 -12.15
C SER A 4 18.11 26.13 -11.00
N ALA A 5 17.36 25.21 -10.41
CA ALA A 5 17.78 24.28 -9.36
C ALA A 5 16.98 22.97 -9.46
N ASN A 6 17.38 21.96 -8.68
CA ASN A 6 16.72 20.65 -8.66
C ASN A 6 15.86 20.47 -7.41
N VAL A 7 14.81 19.65 -7.53
CA VAL A 7 14.02 19.13 -6.40
C VAL A 7 14.12 17.60 -6.44
N SER A 8 14.56 17.00 -5.34
CA SER A 8 14.69 15.54 -5.21
C SER A 8 13.40 14.92 -4.69
N THR A 9 13.17 13.65 -5.02
CA THR A 9 12.05 12.88 -4.46
C THR A 9 12.24 12.65 -2.95
N LYS A 10 11.12 12.56 -2.23
CA LYS A 10 11.11 12.25 -0.80
C LYS A 10 10.94 10.75 -0.58
N ALA A 11 11.86 10.13 0.16
CA ALA A 11 11.71 8.75 0.60
C ALA A 11 10.57 8.63 1.63
N ILE A 12 9.67 7.67 1.42
CA ILE A 12 8.56 7.35 2.34
C ILE A 12 8.32 5.84 2.43
N SER A 13 7.74 5.42 3.56
CA SER A 13 7.22 4.07 3.74
C SER A 13 5.70 4.14 3.86
N ILE A 14 5.00 3.22 3.21
CA ILE A 14 3.54 3.14 3.27
C ILE A 14 3.13 2.28 4.46
N SER A 15 2.10 2.73 5.18
CA SER A 15 1.49 2.03 6.31
C SER A 15 -0.03 2.10 6.21
N GLY A 16 -0.74 1.35 7.06
CA GLY A 16 -2.21 1.45 7.17
C GLY A 16 -3.02 0.60 6.21
N ILE A 17 -2.37 -0.21 5.35
CA ILE A 17 -3.05 -1.28 4.61
C ILE A 17 -3.45 -2.37 5.60
N THR A 18 -4.70 -2.78 5.58
CA THR A 18 -5.22 -3.86 6.44
C THR A 18 -5.88 -4.95 5.61
N ALA A 19 -6.12 -6.11 6.22
CA ALA A 19 -6.82 -7.22 5.60
C ALA A 19 -8.04 -7.63 6.44
N SER A 20 -9.14 -7.95 5.78
CA SER A 20 -10.35 -8.43 6.45
C SER A 20 -10.22 -9.89 6.86
N ASN A 21 -10.88 -10.26 7.96
CA ASN A 21 -11.09 -11.67 8.29
C ASN A 21 -11.92 -12.37 7.20
N LYS A 22 -11.72 -13.68 7.05
CA LYS A 22 -12.53 -14.50 6.14
C LYS A 22 -13.01 -15.79 6.80
N THR A 23 -14.10 -16.33 6.28
CA THR A 23 -14.51 -17.72 6.53
C THR A 23 -13.67 -18.65 5.64
N TYR A 24 -13.35 -19.83 6.16
CA TYR A 24 -12.61 -20.84 5.41
C TYR A 24 -13.33 -21.24 4.12
N ASP A 25 -12.65 -21.10 2.99
CA ASP A 25 -13.13 -21.38 1.63
C ASP A 25 -12.10 -22.18 0.80
N ALA A 26 -11.09 -22.76 1.47
CA ALA A 26 -9.99 -23.53 0.88
C ALA A 26 -9.05 -22.78 -0.09
N ASN A 27 -9.14 -21.45 -0.21
CA ASN A 27 -8.16 -20.63 -0.93
C ASN A 27 -7.36 -19.73 0.05
N THR A 28 -6.39 -18.97 -0.49
CA THR A 28 -5.55 -18.03 0.26
C THR A 28 -5.91 -16.58 -0.02
N ASP A 29 -6.97 -16.28 -0.76
CA ASP A 29 -7.25 -14.92 -1.21
C ASP A 29 -7.65 -14.02 -0.03
N ALA A 30 -7.01 -12.85 0.05
CA ALA A 30 -7.30 -11.85 1.07
C ALA A 30 -8.02 -10.63 0.45
N VAL A 31 -9.00 -10.11 1.19
CA VAL A 31 -9.63 -8.82 0.89
C VAL A 31 -8.88 -7.75 1.67
N LEU A 32 -8.23 -6.84 0.94
CA LEU A 32 -7.46 -5.75 1.51
C LEU A 32 -8.30 -4.47 1.59
N ASP A 33 -8.07 -3.70 2.65
CA ASP A 33 -8.50 -2.32 2.77
C ASP A 33 -7.27 -1.40 2.71
N VAL A 34 -7.21 -0.60 1.65
CA VAL A 34 -6.16 0.39 1.38
C VAL A 34 -6.59 1.82 1.70
N SER A 35 -7.82 2.04 2.17
CA SER A 35 -8.34 3.38 2.47
C SER A 35 -7.58 4.06 3.61
N GLY A 36 -7.02 3.27 4.52
CA GLY A 36 -6.13 3.74 5.59
C GLY A 36 -4.67 3.92 5.17
N ALA A 37 -4.32 3.67 3.90
CA ALA A 37 -2.94 3.79 3.45
C ALA A 37 -2.44 5.23 3.61
N ALA A 38 -1.25 5.38 4.18
CA ALA A 38 -0.64 6.69 4.45
C ALA A 38 0.90 6.62 4.40
N GLY A 39 1.55 7.78 4.35
CA GLY A 39 3.01 7.92 4.34
C GLY A 39 3.52 9.17 3.61
N TRP A 40 2.67 9.76 2.77
CA TRP A 40 2.90 11.02 2.07
C TRP A 40 2.58 12.25 2.93
N ILE A 41 2.93 13.44 2.43
CA ILE A 41 2.65 14.72 3.06
C ILE A 41 1.14 15.00 3.02
N ALA A 42 0.59 15.56 4.10
CA ALA A 42 -0.82 15.93 4.15
C ALA A 42 -1.16 16.97 3.08
N GLY A 43 -2.20 16.68 2.28
CA GLY A 43 -2.61 17.51 1.14
C GLY A 43 -2.22 16.92 -0.22
N ASP A 44 -1.24 16.00 -0.26
CA ASP A 44 -0.83 15.33 -1.49
C ASP A 44 -1.81 14.19 -1.85
N VAL A 45 -2.00 14.01 -3.15
CA VAL A 45 -2.84 12.98 -3.74
C VAL A 45 -1.97 11.81 -4.19
N VAL A 46 -1.90 10.79 -3.35
CA VAL A 46 -1.30 9.48 -3.64
C VAL A 46 -2.35 8.39 -3.46
N THR A 47 -2.45 7.47 -4.41
CA THR A 47 -3.36 6.33 -4.40
C THR A 47 -2.57 5.04 -4.29
N VAL A 48 -3.12 4.05 -3.57
CA VAL A 48 -2.52 2.73 -3.40
C VAL A 48 -3.47 1.67 -3.93
N ALA A 49 -2.94 0.73 -4.71
CA ALA A 49 -3.63 -0.51 -5.04
C ALA A 49 -2.70 -1.68 -4.72
N SER A 50 -3.23 -2.72 -4.08
CA SER A 50 -2.46 -3.90 -3.69
C SER A 50 -3.38 -5.12 -3.70
N THR A 51 -2.81 -6.30 -3.91
CA THR A 51 -3.48 -7.58 -3.68
C THR A 51 -2.79 -8.30 -2.54
N GLY A 52 -3.45 -9.28 -1.94
CA GLY A 52 -2.87 -9.99 -0.81
C GLY A 52 -3.35 -11.42 -0.71
N THR A 53 -2.52 -12.26 -0.11
CA THR A 53 -2.87 -13.65 0.21
C THR A 53 -2.51 -14.01 1.64
N PHE A 54 -3.37 -14.79 2.30
CA PHE A 54 -3.04 -15.42 3.57
C PHE A 54 -1.88 -16.40 3.40
N ASP A 55 -1.06 -16.51 4.44
CA ASP A 55 0.08 -17.43 4.52
C ASP A 55 -0.26 -18.88 4.18
N THR A 56 -1.41 -19.36 4.65
CA THR A 56 -1.94 -20.68 4.31
C THR A 56 -3.47 -20.66 4.27
N LYS A 57 -4.07 -21.59 3.53
CA LYS A 57 -5.54 -21.73 3.46
C LYS A 57 -6.19 -22.19 4.76
N HIS A 58 -5.43 -22.73 5.72
CA HIS A 58 -5.99 -23.34 6.92
C HIS A 58 -6.54 -22.27 7.88
N ALA A 59 -7.71 -22.54 8.46
CA ALA A 59 -8.32 -21.68 9.47
C ALA A 59 -7.38 -21.48 10.68
N GLY A 60 -7.38 -20.27 11.22
CA GLY A 60 -6.58 -19.88 12.37
C GLY A 60 -6.76 -18.40 12.68
N THR A 61 -6.23 -17.96 13.82
CA THR A 61 -6.21 -16.55 14.24
C THR A 61 -4.82 -15.96 14.02
N GLY A 62 -4.73 -14.63 13.89
CA GLY A 62 -3.44 -13.96 13.70
C GLY A 62 -2.70 -14.36 12.43
N LYS A 63 -3.44 -14.71 11.38
CA LYS A 63 -2.90 -15.16 10.09
C LYS A 63 -2.16 -14.02 9.40
N THR A 64 -0.97 -14.29 8.88
CA THR A 64 -0.21 -13.32 8.09
C THR A 64 -0.83 -13.15 6.71
N VAL A 65 -0.94 -11.91 6.24
CA VAL A 65 -1.33 -11.60 4.85
C VAL A 65 -0.11 -11.01 4.14
N ASN A 66 0.33 -11.68 3.09
CA ASN A 66 1.43 -11.25 2.25
C ASN A 66 0.89 -10.36 1.13
N LEU A 67 1.33 -9.11 1.10
CA LEU A 67 0.98 -8.16 0.05
C LEU A 67 1.76 -8.48 -1.24
N SER A 68 1.10 -8.31 -2.38
CA SER A 68 1.63 -8.53 -3.72
C SER A 68 1.07 -7.48 -4.69
N ALA A 69 1.73 -7.32 -5.84
CA ALA A 69 1.31 -6.43 -6.92
C ALA A 69 0.95 -5.00 -6.44
N THR A 70 1.68 -4.49 -5.44
CA THR A 70 1.44 -3.15 -4.91
C THR A 70 1.85 -2.10 -5.94
N SER A 71 0.96 -1.16 -6.20
CA SER A 71 1.16 -0.06 -7.14
C SER A 71 0.72 1.26 -6.52
N TYR A 72 1.39 2.32 -6.95
CA TYR A 72 1.19 3.68 -6.46
C TYR A 72 0.84 4.60 -7.63
N GLY A 73 -0.07 5.52 -7.38
CA GLY A 73 -0.58 6.47 -8.38
C GLY A 73 -1.04 7.76 -7.71
N GLY A 74 -1.80 8.59 -8.44
CA GLY A 74 -2.21 9.91 -7.98
C GLY A 74 -1.33 11.03 -8.53
N ALA A 75 -1.80 12.27 -8.39
CA ALA A 75 -1.16 13.44 -9.00
C ALA A 75 0.24 13.71 -8.43
N ASP A 76 0.46 13.38 -7.16
CA ASP A 76 1.68 13.72 -6.44
C ASP A 76 2.62 12.51 -6.22
N ASN A 77 2.27 11.33 -6.74
CA ASN A 77 3.06 10.09 -6.57
C ASN A 77 4.52 10.23 -7.01
N THR A 78 4.77 10.97 -8.09
CA THR A 78 6.12 11.15 -8.65
C THR A 78 7.04 11.97 -7.75
N ASN A 79 6.51 12.63 -6.71
CA ASN A 79 7.31 13.34 -5.71
C ASN A 79 7.97 12.38 -4.71
N TYR A 80 7.61 11.10 -4.72
CA TYR A 80 7.99 10.13 -3.69
C TYR A 80 8.84 8.98 -4.23
N SER A 81 9.81 8.55 -3.43
CA SER A 81 10.48 7.26 -3.57
C SER A 81 9.88 6.31 -2.53
N ILE A 82 9.01 5.42 -2.99
CA ILE A 82 8.23 4.52 -2.13
C ILE A 82 8.91 3.16 -2.09
N THR A 83 9.17 2.66 -0.87
CA THR A 83 9.76 1.34 -0.59
C THR A 83 8.85 0.53 0.29
#